data_AF-A0A9E3W3E6-F1
#
_entry.id   AF-A0A9E3W3E6-F1
#
_cell.length_a   1.000
_cell.length_b   1.000
_cell.length_c   1.000
_cell.angle_alpha   90.00
_cell.angle_beta   90.00
_cell.angle_gamma   90.00
#
_symmetry.space_group_name_H-M   'P 1'
#
loop_
_entity.id
_entity.type
_entity.pdbx_description
1 polymer ?
#
loop_
_entity_poly.entity_id
_entity_poly.type
_entity_poly.pdbx_seq_one_letter_code
_entity_poly.pdbx_strand_id
1 'polypeptide(L)'
;LDPLQITIADISKTRQCRLAFYIRKRLRKLNVHEGFTAIYSTEAVARSTIKKSETPEGKYSTVGTISYMPAIFGCYCASVVLRDLK
;
A
#
# COMPACT_ATOMS: atom_id res chain seq x y z
N LEU A 1 -6.41 13.10 2.44
CA LEU A 1 -5.39 12.15 2.92
C LEU A 1 -5.46 12.07 4.43
N ASP A 2 -6.02 11.00 4.97
CA ASP A 2 -6.28 10.81 6.40
C ASP A 2 -5.33 9.76 7.00
N PRO A 3 -4.36 10.17 7.83
CA PRO A 3 -3.43 9.24 8.50
C PRO A 3 -4.09 8.22 9.43
N LEU A 4 -5.30 8.51 9.93
CA LEU A 4 -6.02 7.62 10.85
C LEU A 4 -6.59 6.37 10.14
N GLN A 5 -6.62 6.37 8.81
CA GLN A 5 -7.11 5.25 8.00
C GLN A 5 -6.01 4.24 7.65
N ILE A 6 -4.81 4.39 8.21
CA ILE A 6 -3.74 3.39 8.07
C ILE A 6 -4.13 2.14 8.85
N THR A 7 -4.10 1.00 8.17
CA THR A 7 -4.50 -0.30 8.69
C THR A 7 -3.35 -1.30 8.50
N ILE A 8 -3.17 -2.15 9.51
CA ILE A 8 -2.27 -3.31 9.48
C ILE A 8 -3.14 -4.56 9.28
N ALA A 9 -2.89 -5.34 8.24
CA ALA A 9 -3.58 -6.60 8.00
C ALA A 9 -2.74 -7.54 7.13
N ASP A 10 -3.12 -8.81 7.02
CA ASP A 10 -2.55 -9.70 6.01
C ASP A 10 -2.76 -9.13 4.59
N ILE A 11 -1.80 -9.38 3.70
CA ILE A 11 -1.86 -8.93 2.30
C ILE A 11 -3.19 -9.30 1.62
N SER A 12 -3.76 -10.47 1.92
CA SER A 12 -5.02 -10.95 1.37
C SER A 12 -6.19 -10.01 1.68
N LYS A 13 -6.17 -9.35 2.85
CA LYS A 13 -7.23 -8.46 3.37
C LYS A 13 -7.09 -7.01 2.94
N THR A 14 -6.03 -6.65 2.21
CA THR A 14 -5.83 -5.29 1.72
C THR A 14 -6.98 -4.84 0.78
N ARG A 15 -7.40 -3.59 0.87
CA ARG A 15 -8.50 -3.04 0.05
C ARG A 15 -8.20 -1.59 -0.33
N GLN A 16 -8.90 -1.10 -1.36
CA GLN A 16 -8.77 0.29 -1.85
C GLN A 16 -7.35 0.73 -2.28
N CYS A 17 -6.40 -0.19 -2.39
CA CYS A 17 -5.04 0.07 -2.86
C CYS A 17 -4.75 -0.65 -4.18
N ARG A 18 -4.56 0.11 -5.26
CA ARG A 18 -4.22 -0.44 -6.60
C ARG A 18 -2.87 -1.17 -6.58
N LEU A 19 -1.88 -0.65 -5.86
CA LEU A 19 -0.59 -1.29 -5.73
C LEU A 19 -0.73 -2.68 -5.06
N ALA A 20 -1.45 -2.74 -3.93
CA ALA A 20 -1.71 -4.01 -3.24
C ALA A 20 -2.50 -5.00 -4.10
N PHE A 21 -3.41 -4.51 -4.95
CA PHE A 21 -4.09 -5.35 -5.94
C PHE A 21 -3.12 -5.98 -6.95
N TYR A 22 -2.22 -5.19 -7.56
CA TYR A 22 -1.24 -5.74 -8.51
C TYR A 22 -0.23 -6.67 -7.83
N ILE A 23 0.20 -6.37 -6.61
CA ILE A 23 1.06 -7.23 -5.80
C ILE A 23 0.36 -8.58 -5.56
N ARG A 24 -0.89 -8.59 -5.07
CA ARG A 24 -1.67 -9.83 -4.89
C ARG A 24 -1.84 -10.59 -6.19
N LYS A 25 -2.14 -9.90 -7.30
CA LYS A 25 -2.29 -10.54 -8.62
C LYS A 25 -1.00 -11.24 -9.05
N ARG A 26 0.17 -10.65 -8.76
CA ARG A 26 1.48 -11.26 -9.04
C ARG A 26 1.78 -12.43 -8.10
N LEU A 27 1.50 -12.28 -6.80
CA LEU A 27 1.72 -13.32 -5.80
C LEU A 27 0.86 -14.56 -6.02
N ARG A 28 -0.41 -14.38 -6.45
CA ARG A 28 -1.29 -15.50 -6.82
C ARG A 28 -0.72 -16.35 -7.96
N LYS A 29 0.02 -15.76 -8.90
CA LYS A 29 0.72 -16.53 -9.96
C LYS A 29 1.87 -17.37 -9.41
N LEU A 30 2.37 -17.03 -8.24
CA LEU A 30 3.42 -17.76 -7.51
C LEU A 30 2.82 -18.66 -6.42
N ASN A 31 1.51 -18.90 -6.44
CA ASN A 31 0.77 -19.65 -5.40
C ASN A 31 0.89 -19.06 -3.99
N VAL A 32 1.15 -17.76 -3.87
CA VAL A 32 1.16 -17.04 -2.58
C VAL A 32 -0.14 -16.26 -2.42
N HIS A 33 -0.94 -16.62 -1.41
CA HIS A 33 -2.27 -16.05 -1.19
C HIS A 33 -2.37 -15.18 0.07
N GLU A 34 -1.60 -15.53 1.11
CA GLU A 34 -1.59 -14.92 2.44
C GLU A 34 -0.27 -15.26 3.14
N GLY A 35 -0.09 -14.77 4.37
CA GLY A 35 1.03 -15.14 5.24
C GLY A 35 2.05 -14.03 5.46
N PHE A 36 1.74 -12.79 5.07
CA PHE A 36 2.57 -11.65 5.45
C PHE A 36 1.76 -10.38 5.69
N THR A 37 2.21 -9.65 6.70
CA THR A 37 1.61 -8.40 7.16
C THR A 37 1.89 -7.28 6.17
N ALA A 38 0.84 -6.56 5.78
CA ALA A 38 0.87 -5.40 4.91
C ALA A 38 0.24 -4.19 5.60
N ILE A 39 0.89 -3.04 5.44
CA ILE A 39 0.39 -1.74 5.91
C ILE A 39 -0.14 -0.97 4.71
N TYR A 40 -1.39 -0.54 4.79
CA TYR A 40 -2.08 0.17 3.71
C TYR A 40 -3.12 1.14 4.28
N SER A 41 -3.57 2.10 3.48
CA SER A 41 -4.67 2.99 3.84
C SER A 41 -5.98 2.51 3.21
N THR A 42 -7.08 2.58 3.96
CA THR A 42 -8.44 2.33 3.46
C THR A 42 -9.07 3.58 2.83
N GLU A 43 -8.32 4.67 2.72
CA GLU A 43 -8.81 5.87 2.06
C GLU A 43 -9.09 5.61 0.57
N ALA A 44 -10.20 6.14 0.08
CA ALA A 44 -10.51 6.09 -1.33
C ALA A 44 -9.53 6.97 -2.12
N VAL A 45 -8.75 6.37 -3.02
CA VAL A 45 -7.86 7.13 -3.92
C VAL A 45 -8.71 7.98 -4.86
N ALA A 46 -8.64 9.30 -4.72
CA ALA A 46 -9.29 10.23 -5.64
C ALA A 46 -8.73 10.03 -7.06
N ARG A 47 -9.60 9.89 -8.06
CA ARG A 47 -9.16 9.70 -9.46
C ARG A 47 -8.41 10.91 -10.02
N SER A 48 -8.63 12.09 -9.43
CA SER A 48 -7.99 13.37 -9.80
C SER A 48 -6.51 13.45 -9.43
N THR A 49 -6.03 12.68 -8.45
CA THR A 49 -4.60 12.65 -8.05
C THR A 49 -3.75 11.67 -8.84
N ILE A 50 -4.36 10.90 -9.74
CA ILE A 50 -3.68 9.95 -10.61
C ILE A 50 -3.23 10.71 -11.87
N LYS A 51 -2.01 11.24 -11.86
CA LYS A 51 -1.40 11.80 -13.08
C LYS A 51 -0.87 10.65 -13.93
N LYS A 52 -1.39 10.52 -15.15
CA LYS A 52 -0.90 9.58 -16.14
C LYS A 52 0.52 10.01 -16.52
N SER A 53 1.49 9.11 -16.43
CA SER A 53 2.85 9.41 -16.89
C SER A 53 2.85 9.53 -18.41
N GLU A 54 3.50 10.55 -18.95
CA GLU A 54 3.63 10.75 -20.41
C GLU A 54 4.68 9.82 -21.04
N THR A 55 5.51 9.16 -20.22
CA THR A 55 6.57 8.25 -20.67
C THR A 55 6.03 6.81 -20.82
N PRO A 56 6.13 6.19 -22.01
CA PRO A 56 5.58 4.86 -22.29
C PRO A 56 6.32 3.70 -21.60
N GLU A 57 7.56 3.91 -21.15
CA GLU A 57 8.45 2.85 -20.63
C GLU A 57 8.49 2.78 -19.09
N GLY A 58 7.69 3.61 -18.40
CA GLY A 58 7.75 3.80 -16.94
C GLY A 58 6.46 3.54 -16.17
N LYS A 59 6.41 4.02 -14.92
CA LYS A 59 5.26 3.89 -14.01
C LYS A 59 4.01 4.55 -14.62
N TYR A 60 3.06 3.75 -15.11
CA TYR A 60 1.77 4.15 -15.72
C TYR A 60 1.00 5.30 -15.05
N SER A 61 1.18 5.50 -13.75
CA SER A 61 0.61 6.63 -13.03
C SER A 61 1.43 6.95 -11.79
N THR A 62 1.74 8.24 -11.59
CA THR A 62 2.30 8.73 -10.33
C THR A 62 1.17 9.20 -9.44
N VAL A 63 0.99 8.53 -8.30
CA VAL A 63 0.09 9.00 -7.25
C VAL A 63 0.86 10.01 -6.40
N GLY A 64 0.42 11.26 -6.39
CA GLY A 64 0.99 12.28 -5.50
C GLY A 64 0.88 11.83 -4.05
N THR A 65 1.99 11.84 -3.32
CA THR A 65 2.03 11.48 -1.90
C THR A 65 2.38 12.73 -1.10
N ILE A 66 1.68 12.99 0.00
CA ILE A 66 2.01 14.10 0.90
C ILE A 66 3.23 13.70 1.73
N SER A 67 4.15 14.64 1.96
CA SER A 67 5.48 14.41 2.53
C SER A 67 5.50 13.60 3.84
N TYR A 68 4.50 13.75 4.71
CA TYR A 68 4.44 13.03 5.99
C TYR A 68 3.99 11.57 5.87
N MET A 69 3.28 11.20 4.79
CA MET A 69 2.63 9.88 4.72
C MET A 69 3.63 8.71 4.71
N PRO A 70 4.74 8.75 3.96
CA PRO A 70 5.76 7.70 4.00
C PRO A 70 6.37 7.51 5.39
N ALA A 71 6.59 8.60 6.13
CA ALA A 71 7.15 8.55 7.48
C ALA A 71 6.19 7.83 8.45
N ILE A 72 4.90 8.16 8.41
CA ILE A 72 3.90 7.50 9.24
C ILE A 72 3.80 6.02 8.91
N PHE A 73 3.78 5.64 7.62
CA PHE A 73 3.81 4.23 7.21
C PHE A 73 5.04 3.50 7.78
N GLY A 74 6.22 4.13 7.77
CA GLY A 74 7.43 3.60 8.39
C GLY A 74 7.29 3.38 9.90
N CYS A 75 6.69 4.32 10.64
CA CYS A 75 6.40 4.15 12.06
C CYS A 75 5.46 2.97 12.34
N TYR A 76 4.45 2.76 11.48
CA TYR A 76 3.57 1.59 11.58
C TYR A 76 4.33 0.28 11.32
N CYS A 77 5.23 0.25 10.32
CA CYS A 77 6.09 -0.91 10.06
C CYS A 77 6.94 -1.26 11.28
N ALA A 78 7.59 -0.26 11.88
CA ALA A 78 8.38 -0.43 13.09
C ALA A 78 7.52 -0.94 14.26
N SER A 79 6.31 -0.40 14.43
CA SER A 79 5.39 -0.87 15.48
C SER A 79 4.99 -2.34 15.30
N VAL A 80 4.86 -2.87 14.08
CA VAL A 80 4.55 -4.28 13.86
C VAL A 80 5.71 -5.14 14.34
N VAL A 81 6.92 -4.85 13.85
CA VAL A 81 8.13 -5.61 14.21
C VAL A 81 8.40 -5.56 15.70
N LEU A 82 8.28 -4.39 16.34
CA LEU A 82 8.50 -4.24 17.78
C LEU A 82 7.48 -5.02 18.63
N ARG A 83 6.27 -5.25 18.13
CA ARG A 83 5.26 -6.07 18.80
C ARG A 83 5.49 -7.56 18.59
N ASP A 84 6.02 -7.95 17.43
CA ASP A 84 6.36 -9.33 17.11
C ASP A 84 7.60 -9.83 17.89
N LEU A 85 8.50 -8.93 18.28
CA LEU A 85 9.70 -9.24 19.06
C LEU A 85 9.46 -9.39 20.58
N LYS A 86 8.26 -9.02 21.05
CA LYS A 86 7.85 -9.17 22.46
C LYS A 86 7.26 -10.56 22.71
#